data_AF-D2R1A9-F1
#
_entry.id   AF-D2R1A9-F1
#
_cell.length_a   1.000
_cell.length_b   1.000
_cell.length_c   1.000
_cell.angle_alpha   90.00
_cell.angle_beta   90.00
_cell.angle_gamma   90.00
#
_symmetry.space_group_name_H-M   'P 1'
#
loop_
_entity.id
_entity.type
_entity.pdbx_description
1 polymer ?
#
loop_
_entity_poly.entity_id
_entity_poly.type
_entity_poly.pdbx_seq_one_letter_code
_entity_poly.pdbx_strand_id
1 'polypeptide(L)'
;MHPKSLKIFCDIVRSRSFSRAASEHGISQSRASQIVDQLEEHLGVLLLDRTTRPLGLTPEGEVYYEGCRRLVARYFVLEEQVRTLHQEVAGRVSVASIYSIGLSHMNRIVQNFLKQYPKANVRLQYQHPHRVIEMVENDQVDLGLVSYPKSSRSIKATVWREEPMVLVCSPTHPLAKRESVSLDELDGLELVGFDPDLEIRHEIDRALASHNVEMRIAMEFDNTETIKQAVEINAGVSLLPRPTVDREVLAKTLVAIPLSGIELKRPIGIICARGKELGSTAQRFMQLLLSQPEVPREIQLDEESELAHLDDRASASQLANHSTSDELADHGATEPGELATSSAASSSLASLASAASAKTTSS
;
A
#
# COMPACT_ATOMS: atom_id res chain seq x y z
N MET A 1 32.83 0.40 18.12
CA MET A 1 31.90 -0.62 17.61
C MET A 1 31.65 -0.36 16.12
N HIS A 2 31.82 -1.34 15.23
CA HIS A 2 31.70 -1.15 13.77
C HIS A 2 30.30 -1.58 13.25
N PRO A 3 29.70 -0.88 12.26
CA PRO A 3 28.41 -1.26 11.66
C PRO A 3 28.36 -2.69 11.11
N LYS A 4 29.51 -3.22 10.67
CA LYS A 4 29.67 -4.61 10.24
C LYS A 4 29.45 -5.61 11.38
N SER A 5 29.90 -5.29 12.60
CA SER A 5 29.68 -6.10 13.80
C SER A 5 28.19 -6.17 14.15
N LEU A 6 27.48 -5.05 14.05
CA LEU A 6 26.03 -5.00 14.25
C LEU A 6 25.28 -5.84 13.22
N LYS A 7 25.68 -5.77 11.94
CA LYS A 7 25.10 -6.60 10.89
C LYS A 7 25.30 -8.09 11.15
N ILE A 8 26.50 -8.49 11.58
CA ILE A 8 26.80 -9.89 11.90
C ILE A 8 25.91 -10.39 13.05
N PHE A 9 25.72 -9.59 14.11
CA PHE A 9 24.76 -9.91 15.18
C PHE A 9 23.33 -10.09 14.63
N CYS A 10 22.83 -9.13 13.83
CA CYS A 10 21.50 -9.25 13.23
C CYS A 10 21.33 -10.51 12.37
N ASP A 11 22.35 -10.87 11.59
CA ASP A 11 22.31 -12.05 10.73
C ASP A 11 22.41 -13.36 11.53
N ILE A 12 23.11 -13.39 12.67
CA ILE A 12 23.11 -14.53 13.62
C ILE A 12 21.70 -14.75 14.19
N VAL A 13 21.05 -13.68 14.61
CA VAL A 13 19.67 -13.71 15.14
C VAL A 13 18.69 -14.20 14.08
N ARG A 14 18.72 -13.62 12.87
CA ARG A 14 17.86 -14.03 11.75
C ARG A 14 18.05 -15.49 11.36
N SER A 15 19.30 -15.93 11.27
CA SER A 15 19.65 -17.29 10.85
C SER A 15 19.51 -18.33 11.96
N ARG A 16 19.33 -17.89 13.22
CA ARG A 16 19.40 -18.68 14.46
C ARG A 16 20.64 -19.58 14.51
N SER A 17 21.75 -19.13 13.91
CA SER A 17 22.95 -19.95 13.73
C SER A 17 24.21 -19.10 13.52
N PHE A 18 25.18 -19.25 14.43
CA PHE A 18 26.50 -18.65 14.28
C PHE A 18 27.23 -19.13 13.03
N SER A 19 27.20 -20.44 12.75
CA SER A 19 27.90 -21.02 11.60
C SER A 19 27.34 -20.51 10.27
N ARG A 20 26.00 -20.37 10.17
CA ARG A 20 25.35 -19.86 8.96
C ARG A 20 25.70 -18.40 8.72
N ALA A 21 25.54 -17.54 9.73
CA ALA A 21 25.90 -16.14 9.62
C ALA A 21 27.41 -15.94 9.36
N ALA A 22 28.28 -16.71 10.00
CA ALA A 22 29.72 -16.64 9.74
C ALA A 22 30.06 -16.94 8.27
N SER A 23 29.44 -17.97 7.70
CA SER A 23 29.57 -18.32 6.29
C SER A 23 29.07 -17.21 5.36
N GLU A 24 27.93 -16.57 5.67
CA GLU A 24 27.38 -15.45 4.88
C GLU A 24 28.31 -14.23 4.83
N HIS A 25 29.17 -14.06 5.84
CA HIS A 25 30.12 -12.94 5.95
C HIS A 25 31.57 -13.32 5.63
N GLY A 26 31.83 -14.59 5.25
CA GLY A 26 33.19 -15.05 4.94
C GLY A 26 34.14 -15.05 6.15
N ILE A 27 33.62 -15.26 7.36
CA ILE A 27 34.41 -15.32 8.61
C ILE A 27 34.29 -16.68 9.29
N SER A 28 35.18 -16.97 10.25
CA SER A 28 35.06 -18.16 11.08
C SER A 28 33.92 -18.04 12.09
N GLN A 29 33.32 -19.17 12.47
CA GLN A 29 32.31 -19.22 13.53
C GLN A 29 32.85 -18.69 14.87
N SER A 30 34.14 -18.93 15.17
CA SER A 30 34.82 -18.35 16.35
C SER A 30 34.86 -16.82 16.31
N ARG A 31 35.09 -16.20 15.14
CA ARG A 31 35.04 -14.74 14.99
C ARG A 31 33.62 -14.20 15.13
N ALA A 32 32.62 -14.89 14.60
CA ALA A 32 31.22 -14.50 14.78
C ALA A 32 30.82 -14.56 16.25
N SER A 33 31.26 -15.57 17.01
CA SER A 33 31.06 -15.66 18.46
C SER A 33 31.74 -14.49 19.17
N GLN A 34 33.03 -14.25 18.92
CA GLN A 34 33.80 -13.16 19.55
C GLN A 34 33.16 -11.79 19.32
N ILE A 35 32.59 -11.55 18.13
CA ILE A 35 31.89 -10.30 17.85
C ILE A 35 30.67 -10.15 18.77
N VAL A 36 29.87 -11.20 18.95
CA VAL A 36 28.72 -11.15 19.86
C VAL A 36 29.17 -11.04 21.32
N ASP A 37 30.19 -11.79 21.73
CA ASP A 37 30.75 -11.73 23.08
C ASP A 37 31.21 -10.30 23.41
N GLN A 38 31.84 -9.60 22.46
CA GLN A 38 32.25 -8.19 22.62
C GLN A 38 31.06 -7.22 22.71
N LEU A 39 29.94 -7.50 22.02
CA LEU A 39 28.72 -6.70 22.13
C LEU A 39 28.08 -6.89 23.51
N GLU A 40 28.00 -8.13 23.98
CA GLU A 40 27.47 -8.49 25.31
C GLU A 40 28.34 -7.89 26.43
N GLU A 41 29.66 -7.98 26.30
CA GLU A 41 30.62 -7.38 27.24
C GLU A 41 30.48 -5.85 27.29
N HIS A 42 30.34 -5.19 26.14
CA HIS A 42 30.17 -3.74 26.07
C HIS A 42 28.86 -3.27 26.73
N LEU A 43 27.80 -4.06 26.62
CA LEU A 43 26.48 -3.73 27.18
C LEU A 43 26.30 -4.21 28.62
N GLY A 44 27.18 -5.10 29.10
CA GLY A 44 27.07 -5.72 30.42
C GLY A 44 25.89 -6.70 30.55
N VAL A 45 25.31 -7.15 29.44
CA VAL A 45 24.15 -8.06 29.41
C VAL A 45 24.31 -9.10 28.31
N LEU A 46 23.68 -10.26 28.50
CA LEU A 46 23.56 -11.26 27.45
C LEU A 46 22.44 -10.86 26.49
N LEU A 47 22.71 -10.97 25.19
CA LEU A 47 21.78 -10.67 24.11
C LEU A 47 21.18 -11.95 23.52
N LEU A 48 21.92 -13.07 23.61
CA LEU A 48 21.49 -14.35 23.09
C LEU A 48 21.28 -15.36 24.21
N ASP A 49 20.16 -16.07 24.15
CA ASP A 49 19.94 -17.26 24.96
C ASP A 49 20.56 -18.47 24.24
N ARG A 50 21.71 -18.91 24.76
CA ARG A 50 22.48 -20.05 24.22
C ARG A 50 21.98 -21.40 24.76
N THR A 51 21.03 -21.41 25.70
CA THR A 51 20.49 -22.64 26.29
C THR A 51 19.35 -23.23 25.46
N THR A 52 18.71 -22.41 24.62
CA THR A 52 17.64 -22.81 23.72
C THR A 52 18.17 -23.32 22.38
N ARG A 53 17.51 -24.36 21.85
CA ARG A 53 17.72 -24.87 20.49
C ARG A 53 16.37 -24.85 19.77
N PRO A 54 16.16 -24.01 18.74
CA PRO A 54 17.14 -23.12 18.11
C PRO A 54 17.54 -21.91 18.98
N LEU A 55 18.68 -21.30 18.65
CA LEU A 55 19.24 -20.12 19.33
C LEU A 55 18.20 -19.00 19.47
N GLY A 56 17.99 -18.51 20.68
CA GLY A 56 17.01 -17.47 21.02
C GLY A 56 17.63 -16.12 21.38
N LEU A 57 16.78 -15.10 21.51
CA LEU A 57 17.11 -13.80 22.06
C LEU A 57 16.73 -13.74 23.54
N THR A 58 17.47 -12.95 24.33
CA THR A 58 16.98 -12.48 25.64
C THR A 58 16.05 -11.28 25.45
N PRO A 59 15.28 -10.85 26.47
CA PRO A 59 14.49 -9.61 26.40
C PRO A 59 15.34 -8.38 26.02
N GLU A 60 16.54 -8.27 26.56
CA GLU A 60 17.52 -7.24 26.20
C GLU A 60 17.99 -7.40 24.76
N GLY A 61 18.18 -8.65 24.33
CA GLY A 61 18.50 -9.03 22.96
C GLY A 61 17.46 -8.57 21.94
N GLU A 62 16.16 -8.69 22.26
CA GLU A 62 15.07 -8.25 21.39
C GLU A 62 15.10 -6.74 21.15
N VAL A 63 15.25 -5.96 22.24
CA VAL A 63 15.37 -4.50 22.16
C VAL A 63 16.60 -4.10 21.35
N TYR A 64 17.74 -4.73 21.62
CA TYR A 64 18.99 -4.43 20.94
C TYR A 64 18.97 -4.82 19.47
N TYR A 65 18.40 -5.98 19.13
CA TYR A 65 18.22 -6.45 17.75
C TYR A 65 17.36 -5.50 16.93
N GLU A 66 16.22 -5.06 17.47
CA GLU A 66 15.35 -4.11 16.80
C GLU A 66 16.06 -2.77 16.52
N GLY A 67 16.82 -2.26 17.50
CA GLY A 67 17.65 -1.07 17.31
C GLY A 67 18.74 -1.26 16.25
N CYS A 68 19.48 -2.36 16.32
CA CYS A 68 20.57 -2.68 15.40
C CYS A 68 20.06 -2.87 13.97
N ARG A 69 18.94 -3.55 13.78
CA ARG A 69 18.32 -3.76 12.46
C ARG A 69 18.04 -2.42 11.77
N ARG A 70 17.47 -1.45 12.49
CA ARG A 70 17.19 -0.10 11.96
C ARG A 70 18.47 0.68 11.65
N LEU A 71 19.47 0.62 12.53
CA LEU A 71 20.76 1.32 12.33
C LEU A 71 21.53 0.77 11.13
N VAL A 72 21.61 -0.56 11.03
CA VAL A 72 22.27 -1.25 9.91
C VAL A 72 21.59 -0.88 8.59
N ALA A 73 20.24 -0.90 8.55
CA ALA A 73 19.50 -0.47 7.37
C ALA A 73 19.83 0.98 6.96
N ARG A 74 19.81 1.93 7.91
CA ARG A 74 20.16 3.34 7.64
C ARG A 74 21.61 3.51 7.17
N TYR A 75 22.55 2.77 7.75
CA TYR A 75 23.96 2.81 7.34
C TYR A 75 24.16 2.38 5.89
N PHE A 76 23.53 1.28 5.46
CA PHE A 76 23.61 0.85 4.07
C PHE A 76 22.90 1.80 3.10
N VAL A 77 21.77 2.39 3.52
CA VAL A 77 21.13 3.46 2.74
C VAL A 77 22.08 4.64 2.55
N LEU A 78 22.83 5.04 3.58
CA LEU A 78 23.80 6.13 3.49
C LEU A 78 24.99 5.80 2.57
N GLU A 79 25.61 4.62 2.72
CA GLU A 79 26.68 4.19 1.80
C GLU A 79 26.21 4.15 0.35
N GLU A 80 24.95 3.74 0.15
CA GLU A 80 24.36 3.70 -1.17
C GLU A 80 24.12 5.12 -1.68
N GLN A 81 23.53 6.03 -0.89
CA GLN A 81 23.37 7.45 -1.22
C GLN A 81 24.71 8.07 -1.66
N VAL A 82 25.80 7.83 -0.92
CA VAL A 82 27.13 8.32 -1.29
C VAL A 82 27.63 7.72 -2.61
N ARG A 83 27.43 6.42 -2.83
CA ARG A 83 27.73 5.77 -4.12
C ARG A 83 26.88 6.33 -5.27
N THR A 84 25.65 6.74 -4.99
CA THR A 84 24.71 7.30 -5.98
C THR A 84 24.99 8.74 -6.36
N LEU A 85 25.74 9.51 -5.54
CA LEU A 85 26.06 10.92 -5.82
C LEU A 85 26.74 11.12 -7.18
N HIS A 86 27.35 10.07 -7.73
CA HIS A 86 28.02 10.09 -9.03
C HIS A 86 27.26 9.37 -10.15
N GLN A 87 26.09 8.78 -9.88
CA GLN A 87 25.28 8.11 -10.89
C GLN A 87 24.11 9.01 -11.29
N GLU A 88 24.14 9.59 -12.49
CA GLU A 88 22.94 10.16 -13.08
C GLU A 88 21.92 9.03 -13.32
N VAL A 89 20.96 8.90 -12.40
CA VAL A 89 19.79 8.04 -12.61
C VAL A 89 18.88 8.77 -13.58
N ALA A 90 18.95 8.37 -14.85
CA ALA A 90 18.13 8.90 -15.93
C ALA A 90 17.36 7.76 -16.62
N GLY A 91 16.19 8.08 -17.17
CA GLY A 91 15.35 7.13 -17.89
C GLY A 91 14.16 6.63 -17.09
N ARG A 92 13.51 5.58 -17.58
CA ARG A 92 12.18 5.15 -17.12
C ARG A 92 12.25 3.89 -16.26
N VAL A 93 11.40 3.82 -15.23
CA VAL A 93 10.98 2.57 -14.59
C VAL A 93 9.48 2.38 -14.80
N SER A 94 9.09 1.19 -15.26
CA SER A 94 7.68 0.80 -15.41
C SER A 94 7.26 -0.13 -14.30
N VAL A 95 6.17 0.20 -13.59
CA VAL A 95 5.69 -0.51 -12.41
C VAL A 95 4.22 -0.86 -12.60
N ALA A 96 3.87 -2.14 -12.45
CA ALA A 96 2.48 -2.59 -12.30
C ALA A 96 2.20 -2.86 -10.81
N SER A 97 1.07 -2.41 -10.30
CA SER A 97 0.67 -2.60 -8.89
C SER A 97 -0.74 -3.14 -8.79
N ILE A 98 -1.02 -3.95 -7.78
CA ILE A 98 -2.40 -4.25 -7.41
C ILE A 98 -3.07 -3.00 -6.80
N TYR A 99 -4.38 -2.87 -6.97
CA TYR A 99 -5.17 -1.69 -6.53
C TYR A 99 -5.03 -1.38 -5.04
N SER A 100 -5.03 -2.43 -4.23
CA SER A 100 -4.99 -2.38 -2.75
C SER A 100 -3.67 -1.89 -2.12
N ILE A 101 -2.61 -1.58 -2.87
CA ILE A 101 -1.33 -1.08 -2.30
C ILE A 101 -1.42 0.40 -1.87
N GLY A 102 -2.53 1.07 -2.19
CA GLY A 102 -2.85 2.43 -1.76
C GLY A 102 -2.24 3.49 -2.68
N LEU A 103 -3.10 4.27 -3.34
CA LEU A 103 -2.67 5.31 -4.27
C LEU A 103 -1.88 6.42 -3.56
N SER A 104 -2.32 6.86 -2.37
CA SER A 104 -1.67 7.93 -1.60
C SER A 104 -0.24 7.56 -1.21
N HIS A 105 -0.05 6.34 -0.70
CA HIS A 105 1.27 5.86 -0.29
C HIS A 105 2.23 5.80 -1.49
N MET A 106 1.79 5.19 -2.60
CA MET A 106 2.62 5.10 -3.80
C MET A 106 2.95 6.47 -4.39
N ASN A 107 2.00 7.41 -4.41
CA ASN A 107 2.24 8.77 -4.89
C ASN A 107 3.34 9.47 -4.10
N ARG A 108 3.35 9.36 -2.77
CA ARG A 108 4.42 9.93 -1.94
C ARG A 108 5.78 9.30 -2.24
N ILE A 109 5.83 7.98 -2.44
CA ILE A 109 7.08 7.29 -2.81
C ILE A 109 7.58 7.80 -4.16
N VAL A 110 6.70 7.90 -5.16
CA VAL A 110 7.04 8.39 -6.50
C VAL A 110 7.51 9.85 -6.45
N GLN A 111 6.81 10.73 -5.73
CA GLN A 111 7.23 12.12 -5.56
C GLN A 111 8.61 12.23 -4.91
N ASN A 112 8.86 11.46 -3.84
CA ASN A 112 10.16 11.44 -3.19
C ASN A 112 11.26 10.94 -4.13
N PHE A 113 10.97 9.92 -4.95
CA PHE A 113 11.90 9.41 -5.95
C PHE A 113 12.23 10.46 -7.01
N LEU A 114 11.22 11.14 -7.58
CA LEU A 114 11.42 12.15 -8.62
C LEU A 114 12.12 13.42 -8.09
N LYS A 115 11.92 13.77 -6.81
CA LYS A 115 12.69 14.83 -6.14
C LYS A 115 14.17 14.48 -6.02
N GLN A 116 14.49 13.22 -5.71
CA GLN A 116 15.86 12.73 -5.60
C GLN A 116 16.53 12.52 -6.97
N TYR A 117 15.74 12.13 -7.98
CA TYR A 117 16.22 11.82 -9.34
C TYR A 117 15.38 12.56 -10.40
N PRO A 118 15.61 13.86 -10.64
CA PRO A 118 14.79 14.67 -11.55
C PRO A 118 14.81 14.23 -13.02
N LYS A 119 15.83 13.48 -13.44
CA LYS A 119 15.95 12.91 -14.80
C LYS A 119 15.29 11.53 -14.94
N ALA A 120 14.72 10.99 -13.86
CA ALA A 120 14.00 9.72 -13.88
C ALA A 120 12.52 9.93 -14.23
N ASN A 121 11.88 8.88 -14.75
CA ASN A 121 10.44 8.83 -14.99
C ASN A 121 9.89 7.53 -14.40
N VAL A 122 8.81 7.62 -13.62
CA VAL A 122 8.10 6.46 -13.09
C VAL A 122 6.75 6.32 -13.80
N ARG A 123 6.54 5.21 -14.51
CA ARG A 123 5.24 4.84 -15.04
C ARG A 123 4.60 3.81 -14.11
N LEU A 124 3.64 4.25 -13.32
CA LEU A 124 2.84 3.39 -12.45
C LEU A 124 1.48 3.09 -13.09
N GLN A 125 1.06 1.84 -13.07
CA GLN A 125 -0.28 1.41 -13.49
C GLN A 125 -0.86 0.40 -12.52
N TYR A 126 -2.16 0.49 -12.27
CA TYR A 126 -2.86 -0.44 -11.38
C TYR A 126 -3.60 -1.49 -12.19
N GLN A 127 -3.48 -2.75 -11.78
CA GLN A 127 -3.98 -3.90 -12.51
C GLN A 127 -4.48 -4.98 -11.55
N HIS A 128 -5.34 -5.86 -12.06
CA HIS A 128 -5.72 -7.09 -11.37
C HIS A 128 -4.47 -7.94 -11.04
N PRO A 129 -4.39 -8.65 -9.90
CA PRO A 129 -3.20 -9.41 -9.49
C PRO A 129 -2.65 -10.35 -10.58
N HIS A 130 -3.51 -11.11 -11.25
CA HIS A 130 -3.11 -11.98 -12.36
C HIS A 130 -2.43 -11.22 -13.50
N ARG A 131 -2.94 -10.03 -13.84
CA ARG A 131 -2.36 -9.20 -14.89
C ARG A 131 -1.02 -8.61 -14.46
N VAL A 132 -0.85 -8.22 -13.18
CA VAL A 132 0.45 -7.73 -12.67
C VAL A 132 1.53 -8.80 -12.86
N ILE A 133 1.24 -10.05 -12.50
CA ILE A 133 2.15 -11.19 -12.64
C ILE A 133 2.47 -11.41 -14.13
N GLU A 134 1.45 -11.49 -14.99
CA GLU A 134 1.61 -11.69 -16.43
C GLU A 134 2.48 -10.59 -17.08
N MET A 135 2.27 -9.33 -16.70
CA MET A 135 3.07 -8.21 -17.24
C MET A 135 4.54 -8.30 -16.85
N VAL A 136 4.85 -8.85 -15.67
CA VAL A 136 6.23 -9.08 -15.23
C VAL A 136 6.86 -10.25 -15.97
N GLU A 137 6.12 -11.35 -16.14
CA GLU A 137 6.60 -12.53 -16.87
C GLU A 137 6.87 -12.25 -18.35
N ASN A 138 6.04 -11.41 -18.96
CA ASN A 138 6.16 -10.99 -20.36
C ASN A 138 7.04 -9.74 -20.56
N ASP A 139 7.80 -9.35 -19.55
CA ASP A 139 8.73 -8.21 -19.58
C ASP A 139 8.10 -6.85 -20.00
N GLN A 140 6.79 -6.69 -19.76
CA GLN A 140 6.05 -5.46 -20.07
C GLN A 140 6.25 -4.37 -19.02
N VAL A 141 6.69 -4.76 -17.81
CA VAL A 141 7.06 -3.87 -16.71
C VAL A 141 8.36 -4.33 -16.06
N ASP A 142 9.04 -3.40 -15.39
CA ASP A 142 10.27 -3.71 -14.66
C ASP A 142 9.97 -4.34 -13.30
N LEU A 143 8.93 -3.86 -12.63
CA LEU A 143 8.55 -4.28 -11.29
C LEU A 143 7.03 -4.50 -11.21
N GLY A 144 6.63 -5.58 -10.54
CA GLY A 144 5.26 -5.81 -10.12
C GLY A 144 5.13 -5.68 -8.60
N LEU A 145 4.05 -5.08 -8.11
CA LEU A 145 3.74 -4.99 -6.68
C LEU A 145 2.48 -5.83 -6.40
N VAL A 146 2.63 -6.87 -5.59
CA VAL A 146 1.58 -7.88 -5.36
C VAL A 146 1.47 -8.24 -3.87
N SER A 147 0.33 -8.78 -3.48
CA SER A 147 0.16 -9.44 -2.18
C SER A 147 0.51 -10.91 -2.26
N TYR A 148 0.95 -11.48 -1.14
CA TYR A 148 1.41 -12.86 -1.04
C TYR A 148 2.43 -13.21 -2.14
N PRO A 149 3.53 -12.44 -2.21
CA PRO A 149 4.52 -12.56 -3.27
C PRO A 149 5.17 -13.95 -3.28
N LYS A 150 5.03 -14.70 -4.38
CA LYS A 150 5.60 -16.04 -4.55
C LYS A 150 6.67 -16.02 -5.63
N SER A 151 7.86 -16.55 -5.32
CA SER A 151 8.90 -16.77 -6.34
C SER A 151 8.55 -18.00 -7.19
N SER A 152 8.81 -17.93 -8.49
CA SER A 152 8.59 -19.02 -9.45
C SER A 152 9.83 -19.25 -10.32
N ARG A 153 9.73 -20.09 -11.35
CA ARG A 153 10.80 -20.27 -12.35
C ARG A 153 11.03 -19.00 -13.18
N SER A 154 9.97 -18.26 -13.47
CA SER A 154 9.96 -17.01 -14.25
C SER A 154 10.08 -15.76 -13.38
N ILE A 155 9.76 -15.83 -12.08
CA ILE A 155 9.66 -14.67 -11.19
C ILE A 155 10.63 -14.77 -10.01
N LYS A 156 11.27 -13.64 -9.69
CA LYS A 156 11.92 -13.39 -8.41
C LYS A 156 11.02 -12.48 -7.58
N ALA A 157 10.66 -12.94 -6.39
CA ALA A 157 9.83 -12.20 -5.46
C ALA A 157 10.62 -11.78 -4.22
N THR A 158 10.46 -10.54 -3.79
CA THR A 158 11.06 -9.98 -2.57
C THR A 158 9.95 -9.39 -1.72
N VAL A 159 9.84 -9.82 -0.45
CA VAL A 159 8.90 -9.21 0.49
C VAL A 159 9.33 -7.77 0.74
N TRP A 160 8.37 -6.85 0.64
CA TRP A 160 8.55 -5.42 0.87
C TRP A 160 8.07 -5.04 2.27
N ARG A 161 6.83 -5.42 2.61
CA ARG A 161 6.22 -5.10 3.90
C ARG A 161 5.15 -6.10 4.28
N GLU A 162 4.73 -6.05 5.53
CA GLU A 162 3.58 -6.81 6.04
C GLU A 162 2.52 -5.84 6.57
N GLU A 163 1.27 -6.09 6.21
CA GLU A 163 0.12 -5.28 6.61
C GLU A 163 -0.75 -6.10 7.57
N PRO A 164 -1.06 -5.61 8.78
CA PRO A 164 -1.94 -6.34 9.69
C PRO A 164 -3.36 -6.39 9.11
N MET A 165 -4.00 -7.54 9.23
CA MET A 165 -5.42 -7.72 8.88
C MET A 165 -6.28 -7.38 10.10
N VAL A 166 -7.42 -6.73 9.86
CA VAL A 166 -8.39 -6.34 10.90
C VAL A 166 -9.79 -6.71 10.47
N LEU A 167 -10.68 -6.93 11.45
CA LEU A 167 -12.11 -7.00 11.17
C LEU A 167 -12.62 -5.58 10.89
N VAL A 168 -13.42 -5.43 9.86
CA VAL A 168 -14.02 -4.16 9.46
C VAL A 168 -15.53 -4.33 9.43
N CYS A 169 -16.24 -3.40 10.06
CA CYS A 169 -17.69 -3.38 10.10
C CYS A 169 -18.24 -1.95 10.01
N SER A 170 -19.53 -1.82 9.74
CA SER A 170 -20.22 -0.54 9.86
C SER A 170 -20.23 -0.06 11.33
N PRO A 171 -20.36 1.25 11.60
CA PRO A 171 -20.54 1.79 12.94
C PRO A 171 -21.82 1.31 13.66
N THR A 172 -22.80 0.80 12.92
CA THR A 172 -24.07 0.28 13.46
C THR A 172 -24.01 -1.22 13.77
N HIS A 173 -22.96 -1.91 13.33
CA HIS A 173 -22.77 -3.34 13.59
C HIS A 173 -22.53 -3.61 15.09
N PRO A 174 -23.06 -4.71 15.68
CA PRO A 174 -22.89 -5.02 17.10
C PRO A 174 -21.44 -5.07 17.59
N LEU A 175 -20.52 -5.51 16.71
CA LEU A 175 -19.09 -5.59 17.02
C LEU A 175 -18.38 -4.24 17.04
N ALA A 176 -18.98 -3.16 16.52
CA ALA A 176 -18.33 -1.84 16.38
C ALA A 176 -17.84 -1.23 17.71
N LYS A 177 -18.37 -1.69 18.84
CA LYS A 177 -17.97 -1.22 20.18
C LYS A 177 -16.89 -2.07 20.85
N ARG A 178 -16.42 -3.12 20.19
CA ARG A 178 -15.43 -4.05 20.74
C ARG A 178 -14.02 -3.47 20.56
N GLU A 179 -13.18 -3.63 21.58
CA GLU A 179 -11.75 -3.25 21.50
C GLU A 179 -10.94 -4.24 20.68
N SER A 180 -11.33 -5.52 20.67
CA SER A 180 -10.78 -6.58 19.84
C SER A 180 -11.79 -7.73 19.69
N VAL A 181 -11.55 -8.60 18.73
CA VAL A 181 -12.39 -9.78 18.43
C VAL A 181 -11.51 -10.98 18.09
N SER A 182 -11.84 -12.15 18.63
CA SER A 182 -11.17 -13.40 18.26
C SER A 182 -11.78 -13.97 16.97
N LEU A 183 -11.07 -14.88 16.27
CA LEU A 183 -11.64 -15.52 15.08
C LEU A 183 -12.88 -16.36 15.43
N ASP A 184 -12.90 -17.02 16.58
CA ASP A 184 -14.01 -17.87 17.02
C ASP A 184 -15.33 -17.09 17.14
N GLU A 185 -15.26 -15.80 17.46
CA GLU A 185 -16.43 -14.89 17.53
C GLU A 185 -16.98 -14.50 16.16
N LEU A 186 -16.29 -14.84 15.07
CA LEU A 186 -16.73 -14.58 13.71
C LEU A 186 -17.60 -15.70 13.14
N ASP A 187 -17.71 -16.83 13.84
CA ASP A 187 -18.44 -18.00 13.37
C ASP A 187 -19.92 -17.67 13.09
N GLY A 188 -20.38 -18.07 11.90
CA GLY A 188 -21.73 -17.82 11.42
C GLY A 188 -22.07 -16.37 11.06
N LEU A 189 -21.14 -15.41 11.18
CA LEU A 189 -21.37 -14.02 10.74
C LEU A 189 -21.39 -13.90 9.21
N GLU A 190 -22.10 -12.89 8.72
CA GLU A 190 -22.15 -12.54 7.30
C GLU A 190 -20.85 -11.85 6.85
N LEU A 191 -20.14 -12.44 5.90
CA LEU A 191 -18.88 -12.00 5.32
C LEU A 191 -19.13 -11.31 3.97
N VAL A 192 -18.66 -10.07 3.86
CA VAL A 192 -18.36 -9.42 2.58
C VAL A 192 -16.91 -9.74 2.23
N GLY A 193 -16.73 -10.74 1.37
CA GLY A 193 -15.44 -11.37 1.09
C GLY A 193 -14.76 -10.87 -0.18
N PHE A 194 -13.50 -11.28 -0.33
CA PHE A 194 -12.79 -11.21 -1.60
C PHE A 194 -13.24 -12.36 -2.52
N ASP A 195 -13.20 -12.14 -3.83
CA ASP A 195 -13.41 -13.16 -4.86
C ASP A 195 -12.56 -14.43 -4.56
N PRO A 196 -13.14 -15.64 -4.65
CA PRO A 196 -12.44 -16.92 -4.45
C PRO A 196 -11.13 -17.08 -5.23
N ASP A 197 -10.99 -16.45 -6.39
CA ASP A 197 -9.79 -16.57 -7.23
C ASP A 197 -8.59 -15.77 -6.69
N LEU A 198 -8.79 -14.92 -5.67
CA LEU A 198 -7.73 -14.08 -5.11
C LEU A 198 -6.95 -14.79 -3.99
N GLU A 199 -5.62 -14.71 -4.03
CA GLU A 199 -4.78 -15.33 -3.00
C GLU A 199 -5.07 -14.79 -1.58
N ILE A 200 -5.49 -13.53 -1.44
CA ILE A 200 -5.90 -12.99 -0.14
C ILE A 200 -7.13 -13.71 0.43
N ARG A 201 -8.07 -14.12 -0.43
CA ARG A 201 -9.23 -14.91 -0.02
C ARG A 201 -8.79 -16.28 0.48
N HIS A 202 -7.92 -16.97 -0.26
CA HIS A 202 -7.38 -18.26 0.17
C HIS A 202 -6.66 -18.20 1.53
N GLU A 203 -5.96 -17.11 1.82
CA GLU A 203 -5.24 -16.92 3.08
C GLU A 203 -6.20 -16.62 4.25
N ILE A 204 -7.25 -15.85 3.99
CA ILE A 204 -8.34 -15.62 4.96
C ILE A 204 -9.05 -16.96 5.27
N ASP A 205 -9.44 -17.71 4.25
CA ASP A 205 -10.13 -18.99 4.42
C ASP A 205 -9.25 -20.01 5.18
N ARG A 206 -7.95 -20.06 4.89
CA ARG A 206 -6.99 -20.88 5.66
C ARG A 206 -6.95 -20.48 7.13
N ALA A 207 -6.92 -19.18 7.44
CA ALA A 207 -6.88 -18.69 8.80
C ALA A 207 -8.17 -19.07 9.56
N LEU A 208 -9.34 -18.85 8.95
CA LEU A 208 -10.64 -19.22 9.52
C LEU A 208 -10.77 -20.73 9.74
N ALA A 209 -10.43 -21.54 8.72
CA ALA A 209 -10.50 -23.00 8.79
C ALA A 209 -9.57 -23.56 9.88
N SER A 210 -8.38 -22.98 10.07
CA SER A 210 -7.46 -23.40 11.14
C SER A 210 -8.00 -23.18 12.57
N HIS A 211 -9.04 -22.36 12.71
CA HIS A 211 -9.75 -22.11 13.98
C HIS A 211 -11.14 -22.76 14.01
N ASN A 212 -11.50 -23.58 13.01
CA ASN A 212 -12.84 -24.18 12.84
C ASN A 212 -13.96 -23.13 12.78
N VAL A 213 -13.69 -21.99 12.13
CA VAL A 213 -14.64 -20.90 11.96
C VAL A 213 -15.19 -20.92 10.55
N GLU A 214 -16.51 -20.88 10.41
CA GLU A 214 -17.22 -20.79 9.13
C GLU A 214 -18.10 -19.54 9.09
N MET A 215 -17.71 -18.58 8.25
CA MET A 215 -18.51 -17.38 7.99
C MET A 215 -19.47 -17.61 6.81
N ARG A 216 -20.63 -16.96 6.82
CA ARG A 216 -21.61 -17.02 5.72
C ARG A 216 -21.26 -15.97 4.68
N ILE A 217 -21.08 -16.38 3.44
CA ILE A 217 -20.76 -15.43 2.37
C ILE A 217 -22.02 -14.65 1.99
N ALA A 218 -22.04 -13.35 2.30
CA ALA A 218 -23.13 -12.45 1.90
C ALA A 218 -22.88 -11.85 0.52
N MET A 219 -21.64 -11.42 0.25
CA MET A 219 -21.21 -10.81 -1.01
C MET A 219 -19.73 -11.08 -1.26
N GLU A 220 -19.31 -11.09 -2.52
CA GLU A 220 -17.90 -11.28 -2.91
C GLU A 220 -17.51 -10.28 -4.00
N PHE A 221 -16.29 -9.72 -3.90
CA PHE A 221 -15.79 -8.73 -4.85
C PHE A 221 -14.28 -8.90 -5.09
N ASP A 222 -13.83 -8.47 -6.26
CA ASP A 222 -12.42 -8.53 -6.69
C ASP A 222 -11.56 -7.35 -6.18
N ASN A 223 -12.16 -6.35 -5.54
CA ASN A 223 -11.50 -5.13 -5.13
C ASN A 223 -11.96 -4.61 -3.75
N THR A 224 -11.01 -4.02 -3.01
CA THR A 224 -11.23 -3.55 -1.63
C THR A 224 -12.20 -2.38 -1.53
N GLU A 225 -12.28 -1.51 -2.53
CA GLU A 225 -13.16 -0.33 -2.48
C GLU A 225 -14.63 -0.72 -2.49
N THR A 226 -15.02 -1.69 -3.35
CA THR A 226 -16.39 -2.21 -3.37
C THR A 226 -16.73 -2.99 -2.10
N ILE A 227 -15.77 -3.74 -1.54
CA ILE A 227 -15.97 -4.39 -0.22
C ILE A 227 -16.27 -3.35 0.85
N LYS A 228 -15.49 -2.26 0.93
CA LYS A 228 -15.72 -1.18 1.90
C LYS A 228 -17.13 -0.60 1.77
N GLN A 229 -17.58 -0.29 0.56
CA GLN A 229 -18.94 0.24 0.31
C GLN A 229 -20.04 -0.71 0.78
N ALA A 230 -19.89 -2.02 0.54
CA ALA A 230 -20.86 -3.02 1.02
C ALA A 230 -20.87 -3.14 2.56
N VAL A 231 -19.69 -3.01 3.20
CA VAL A 231 -19.60 -3.00 4.66
C VAL A 231 -20.18 -1.72 5.25
N GLU A 232 -19.99 -0.56 4.61
CA GLU A 232 -20.56 0.74 5.05
C GLU A 232 -22.09 0.71 5.14
N ILE A 233 -22.76 0.03 4.18
CA ILE A 233 -24.22 -0.17 4.21
C ILE A 233 -24.65 -1.34 5.13
N ASN A 234 -23.74 -1.89 5.92
CA ASN A 234 -23.96 -2.96 6.87
C ASN A 234 -24.47 -4.27 6.24
N ALA A 235 -24.00 -4.62 5.03
CA ALA A 235 -24.32 -5.90 4.39
C ALA A 235 -23.63 -7.11 5.06
N GLY A 236 -22.60 -6.86 5.88
CA GLY A 236 -21.83 -7.84 6.62
C GLY A 236 -20.56 -7.22 7.20
N VAL A 237 -19.65 -8.06 7.67
CA VAL A 237 -18.30 -7.69 8.10
C VAL A 237 -17.26 -8.14 7.08
N SER A 238 -16.03 -7.62 7.14
CA SER A 238 -14.94 -8.06 6.26
C SER A 238 -13.61 -8.14 7.00
N LEU A 239 -12.68 -8.93 6.48
CA LEU A 239 -11.29 -8.99 6.93
C LEU A 239 -10.42 -8.24 5.92
N LEU A 240 -9.95 -7.05 6.28
CA LEU A 240 -9.23 -6.16 5.38
C LEU A 240 -7.85 -5.76 5.94
N PRO A 241 -6.87 -5.43 5.08
CA PRO A 241 -5.61 -4.86 5.53
C PRO A 241 -5.86 -3.51 6.21
N ARG A 242 -5.33 -3.30 7.42
CA ARG A 242 -5.54 -2.06 8.19
C ARG A 242 -5.28 -0.78 7.39
N PRO A 243 -4.22 -0.68 6.54
CA PRO A 243 -3.94 0.56 5.81
C PRO A 243 -4.99 0.91 4.75
N THR A 244 -5.78 -0.05 4.26
CA THR A 244 -6.78 0.21 3.21
C THR A 244 -8.06 0.85 3.73
N VAL A 245 -8.22 0.92 5.06
CA VAL A 245 -9.42 1.44 5.74
C VAL A 245 -9.12 2.63 6.66
N ASP A 246 -7.89 3.14 6.68
CA ASP A 246 -7.48 4.26 7.55
C ASP A 246 -8.36 5.51 7.36
N ARG A 247 -8.73 5.80 6.11
CA ARG A 247 -9.54 6.97 5.76
C ARG A 247 -10.97 6.85 6.26
N GLU A 248 -11.59 5.70 6.06
CA GLU A 248 -12.97 5.42 6.48
C GLU A 248 -13.09 5.36 8.00
N VAL A 249 -12.06 4.84 8.69
CA VAL A 249 -11.97 4.88 10.15
C VAL A 249 -11.86 6.32 10.65
N LEU A 250 -11.04 7.15 10.02
CA LEU A 250 -10.92 8.57 10.37
C LEU A 250 -12.23 9.33 10.11
N ALA A 251 -12.89 9.05 8.98
CA ALA A 251 -14.18 9.61 8.60
C ALA A 251 -15.36 9.03 9.40
N LYS A 252 -15.13 7.99 10.22
CA LYS A 252 -16.14 7.27 11.01
C LYS A 252 -17.23 6.61 10.16
N THR A 253 -16.95 6.30 8.89
CA THR A 253 -17.85 5.52 8.03
C THR A 253 -17.68 4.02 8.21
N LEU A 254 -16.49 3.59 8.68
CA LEU A 254 -16.18 2.21 9.05
C LEU A 254 -15.49 2.15 10.42
N VAL A 255 -15.58 0.98 11.06
CA VAL A 255 -14.85 0.67 12.29
C VAL A 255 -13.90 -0.50 12.02
N ALA A 256 -12.62 -0.31 12.35
CA ALA A 256 -11.59 -1.35 12.27
C ALA A 256 -11.30 -1.90 13.67
N ILE A 257 -11.50 -3.21 13.85
CA ILE A 257 -11.38 -3.92 15.11
C ILE A 257 -10.19 -4.89 15.00
N PRO A 258 -9.17 -4.77 15.87
CA PRO A 258 -8.05 -5.70 15.92
C PRO A 258 -8.48 -7.14 16.20
N LEU A 259 -7.81 -8.09 15.55
CA LEU A 259 -7.98 -9.51 15.85
C LEU A 259 -7.16 -9.89 17.09
N SER A 260 -7.77 -10.63 18.02
CA SER A 260 -7.10 -11.18 19.20
C SER A 260 -6.81 -12.67 19.01
N GLY A 261 -5.74 -13.16 19.64
CA GLY A 261 -5.34 -14.57 19.58
C GLY A 261 -4.63 -15.02 18.30
N ILE A 262 -4.59 -14.19 17.25
CA ILE A 262 -3.88 -14.46 16.00
C ILE A 262 -3.19 -13.21 15.46
N GLU A 263 -2.00 -13.39 14.88
CA GLU A 263 -1.31 -12.35 14.11
C GLU A 263 -1.50 -12.59 12.61
N LEU A 264 -2.68 -12.24 12.09
CA LEU A 264 -2.97 -12.36 10.66
C LEU A 264 -2.36 -11.16 9.90
N LYS A 265 -1.38 -11.43 9.05
CA LYS A 265 -0.68 -10.43 8.25
C LYS A 265 -0.74 -10.74 6.77
N ARG A 266 -0.88 -9.68 5.99
CA ARG A 266 -0.79 -9.71 4.54
C ARG A 266 0.59 -9.22 4.09
N PRO A 267 1.48 -10.09 3.60
CA PRO A 267 2.72 -9.68 2.98
C PRO A 267 2.46 -9.03 1.62
N ILE A 268 3.09 -7.88 1.40
CA ILE A 268 3.22 -7.21 0.12
C ILE A 268 4.65 -7.39 -0.36
N GLY A 269 4.83 -7.65 -1.65
CA GLY A 269 6.15 -7.79 -2.23
C GLY A 269 6.30 -7.18 -3.61
N ILE A 270 7.57 -7.08 -3.98
CA ILE A 270 8.04 -6.64 -5.27
C ILE A 270 8.45 -7.90 -6.05
N ILE A 271 7.88 -8.07 -7.24
CA ILE A 271 8.22 -9.13 -8.17
C ILE A 271 8.93 -8.55 -9.39
N CYS A 272 9.89 -9.28 -9.93
CA CYS A 272 10.55 -9.00 -11.20
C CYS A 272 10.83 -10.29 -11.96
N ALA A 273 11.05 -10.21 -13.28
CA ALA A 273 11.44 -11.35 -14.08
C ALA A 273 12.77 -11.94 -13.57
N ARG A 274 12.82 -13.26 -13.37
CA ARG A 274 14.01 -13.95 -12.88
C ARG A 274 15.10 -13.88 -13.94
N GLY A 275 16.30 -13.46 -13.52
CA GLY A 275 17.45 -13.31 -14.41
C GLY A 275 17.48 -11.99 -15.20
N LYS A 276 16.44 -11.16 -15.11
CA LYS A 276 16.45 -9.80 -15.69
C LYS A 276 17.40 -8.92 -14.89
N GLU A 277 18.34 -8.30 -15.60
CA GLU A 277 19.11 -7.18 -15.06
C GLU A 277 18.22 -5.93 -15.09
N LEU A 278 17.81 -5.47 -13.92
CA LEU A 278 17.07 -4.22 -13.80
C LEU A 278 17.97 -3.05 -14.21
N GLY A 279 17.45 -2.11 -14.99
CA GLY A 279 18.13 -0.84 -15.28
C GLY A 279 18.36 -0.02 -14.00
N SER A 280 19.29 0.93 -14.02
CA SER A 280 19.68 1.74 -12.85
C SER A 280 18.48 2.41 -12.18
N THR A 281 17.56 3.01 -12.95
CA THR A 281 16.34 3.64 -12.42
C THR A 281 15.43 2.63 -11.72
N ALA A 282 15.24 1.44 -12.29
CA ALA A 282 14.41 0.39 -11.70
C ALA A 282 15.03 -0.18 -10.41
N GLN A 283 16.36 -0.39 -10.41
CA GLN A 283 17.09 -0.82 -9.21
C GLN A 283 16.96 0.21 -8.08
N ARG A 284 17.12 1.49 -8.40
CA ARG A 284 17.02 2.59 -7.45
C ARG A 284 15.61 2.73 -6.89
N PHE A 285 14.60 2.60 -7.75
CA PHE A 285 13.21 2.63 -7.30
C PHE A 285 12.89 1.44 -6.39
N MET A 286 13.35 0.23 -6.75
CA MET A 286 13.20 -0.95 -5.89
C MET A 286 13.89 -0.78 -4.54
N GLN A 287 15.09 -0.19 -4.50
CA GLN A 287 15.80 0.10 -3.25
C GLN A 287 15.06 1.13 -2.39
N LEU A 288 14.50 2.19 -3.00
CA LEU A 288 13.70 3.17 -2.28
C LEU A 288 12.48 2.51 -1.63
N LEU A 289 11.76 1.66 -2.37
CA LEU A 289 10.64 0.88 -1.84
C LEU A 289 11.10 0.06 -0.61
N LEU A 290 12.14 -0.74 -0.76
CA LEU A 290 12.66 -1.59 0.32
C LEU A 290 13.19 -0.80 1.54
N SER A 291 13.60 0.45 1.35
CA SER A 291 14.01 1.35 2.44
C SER A 291 12.84 1.95 3.23
N GLN A 292 11.61 1.82 2.72
CA GLN A 292 10.37 2.29 3.33
C GLN A 292 9.40 1.10 3.57
N PRO A 293 9.72 0.20 4.52
CA PRO A 293 8.93 -1.01 4.77
C PRO A 293 7.64 -0.75 5.55
N GLU A 294 7.45 0.42 6.14
CA GLU A 294 6.22 0.75 6.87
C GLU A 294 5.32 1.60 6.00
N VAL A 295 4.00 1.34 6.04
CA VAL A 295 3.02 2.32 5.58
C VAL A 295 2.96 3.40 6.66
N PRO A 296 3.34 4.65 6.38
CA PRO A 296 3.25 5.71 7.38
C PRO A 296 1.80 5.85 7.81
N ARG A 297 1.54 5.82 9.13
CA ARG A 297 0.22 6.13 9.69
C ARG A 297 -0.16 7.51 9.17
N GLU A 298 -1.16 7.59 8.30
CA GLU A 298 -1.69 8.87 7.84
C GLU A 298 -2.22 9.62 9.08
N ILE A 299 -1.57 10.72 9.45
CA ILE A 299 -2.16 11.76 10.28
C ILE A 299 -2.08 13.05 9.47
N GLN A 300 -3.26 13.67 9.34
CA GLN A 300 -3.60 15.00 8.84
C GLN A 300 -3.76 15.16 7.32
N LEU A 301 -5.05 15.27 6.96
CA LEU A 301 -5.55 16.07 5.85
C LEU A 301 -4.93 17.49 5.91
N ASP A 302 -3.81 17.68 5.23
CA ASP A 302 -3.28 19.02 4.92
C ASP A 302 -3.41 19.32 3.42
N GLU A 303 -4.49 18.84 2.77
CA GLU A 303 -4.83 19.23 1.38
C GLU A 303 -6.24 19.85 1.25
N GLU A 304 -7.07 19.84 2.29
CA GLU A 304 -8.35 20.60 2.28
C GLU A 304 -8.20 22.07 2.71
N SER A 305 -7.07 22.45 3.33
CA SER A 305 -6.80 23.86 3.70
C SER A 305 -6.38 24.73 2.51
N GLU A 306 -5.82 24.19 1.43
CA GLU A 306 -5.42 25.01 0.27
C GLU A 306 -6.56 25.24 -0.72
N LEU A 307 -7.51 24.31 -0.84
CA LEU A 307 -8.70 24.49 -1.69
C LEU A 307 -9.74 25.42 -1.05
N ALA A 308 -9.88 25.43 0.28
CA ALA A 308 -10.74 26.39 0.99
C ALA A 308 -10.23 27.85 0.91
N HIS A 309 -8.94 28.07 0.65
CA HIS A 309 -8.37 29.42 0.50
C HIS A 309 -8.32 29.93 -0.94
N LEU A 310 -8.65 29.08 -1.93
CA LEU A 310 -8.78 29.49 -3.34
C LEU A 310 -10.19 30.01 -3.65
N ASP A 311 -11.24 29.44 -3.06
CA ASP A 311 -12.62 29.91 -3.25
C ASP A 311 -12.93 31.23 -2.54
N ASP A 312 -12.27 31.52 -1.40
CA ASP A 312 -12.43 32.80 -0.70
C ASP A 312 -11.75 33.97 -1.43
N ARG A 313 -10.67 33.71 -2.18
CA ARG A 313 -10.01 34.74 -3.01
C ARG A 313 -10.74 34.97 -4.34
N ALA A 314 -11.35 33.94 -4.92
CA ALA A 314 -12.18 34.11 -6.12
C ALA A 314 -13.45 34.93 -5.81
N SER A 315 -14.10 34.66 -4.67
CA SER A 315 -15.32 35.35 -4.23
C SER A 315 -15.07 36.82 -3.82
N ALA A 316 -13.92 37.12 -3.19
CA ALA A 316 -13.56 38.49 -2.85
C ALA A 316 -13.18 39.36 -4.06
N SER A 317 -12.70 38.75 -5.15
CA SER A 317 -12.31 39.47 -6.38
C SER A 317 -13.49 39.80 -7.31
N GLN A 318 -14.61 39.07 -7.22
CA GLN A 318 -15.82 39.34 -7.99
C GLN A 318 -16.74 40.39 -7.33
N LEU A 319 -16.67 40.58 -6.01
CA LEU A 319 -17.44 41.62 -5.31
C LEU A 319 -16.81 43.02 -5.38
N ALA A 320 -15.53 43.14 -5.77
CA ALA A 320 -14.85 44.43 -5.94
C ALA A 320 -15.00 45.05 -7.34
N ASN A 321 -15.45 44.28 -8.35
CA ASN A 321 -15.59 44.73 -9.75
C ASN A 321 -17.04 45.02 -10.18
N HIS A 322 -17.98 45.13 -9.24
CA HIS A 322 -19.38 45.50 -9.51
C HIS A 322 -19.82 46.81 -8.84
N SER A 323 -18.86 47.67 -8.48
CA SER A 323 -19.15 48.98 -7.90
C SER A 323 -18.27 50.09 -8.48
N THR A 324 -18.09 50.10 -9.81
CA THR A 324 -17.66 51.30 -10.54
C THR A 324 -17.90 51.07 -12.02
N SER A 325 -19.03 51.52 -12.58
CA SER A 325 -19.26 51.85 -13.99
C SER A 325 -20.76 52.12 -14.18
N ASP A 326 -21.24 53.24 -13.65
CA ASP A 326 -22.55 53.77 -14.04
C ASP A 326 -22.39 55.29 -14.11
N GLU A 327 -21.88 55.76 -15.24
CA GLU A 327 -22.03 57.15 -15.67
C GLU A 327 -21.58 57.32 -17.14
N LEU A 328 -22.53 57.86 -17.94
CA LEU A 328 -22.36 58.70 -19.13
C LEU A 328 -22.35 58.06 -20.54
N ALA A 329 -23.50 58.31 -21.20
CA ALA A 329 -23.65 58.96 -22.52
C ALA A 329 -24.02 58.11 -23.74
N ASP A 330 -25.34 58.07 -23.96
CA ASP A 330 -26.08 58.32 -25.21
C ASP A 330 -25.32 59.07 -26.33
N HIS A 331 -25.22 58.47 -27.53
CA HIS A 331 -25.68 59.05 -28.81
C HIS A 331 -25.48 58.15 -30.04
N GLY A 332 -26.58 57.93 -30.78
CA GLY A 332 -26.65 58.24 -32.22
C GLY A 332 -26.22 57.20 -33.28
N ALA A 333 -27.21 56.45 -33.78
CA ALA A 333 -27.47 55.95 -35.15
C ALA A 333 -26.37 55.98 -36.24
N THR A 334 -26.25 54.91 -37.06
CA THR A 334 -26.77 54.80 -38.46
C THR A 334 -26.47 53.39 -39.04
N GLU A 335 -27.46 52.78 -39.71
CA GLU A 335 -27.45 51.54 -40.54
C GLU A 335 -26.95 51.82 -42.00
N PRO A 336 -26.97 50.89 -43.01
CA PRO A 336 -27.27 49.43 -43.05
C PRO A 336 -26.30 48.59 -43.96
N GLY A 337 -26.51 47.26 -44.05
CA GLY A 337 -25.91 46.42 -45.10
C GLY A 337 -26.18 44.89 -45.07
N GLU A 338 -27.37 44.49 -45.56
CA GLU A 338 -27.73 43.28 -46.34
C GLU A 338 -27.41 41.81 -45.93
N LEU A 339 -28.53 41.09 -45.72
CA LEU A 339 -29.00 39.84 -46.38
C LEU A 339 -28.35 38.45 -46.12
N ALA A 340 -29.16 37.64 -45.40
CA ALA A 340 -29.82 36.40 -45.87
C ALA A 340 -29.28 34.98 -45.51
N THR A 341 -30.06 34.36 -44.61
CA THR A 341 -30.67 33.00 -44.64
C THR A 341 -29.85 31.72 -44.41
N SER A 342 -30.20 31.00 -43.31
CA SER A 342 -30.71 29.59 -43.29
C SER A 342 -30.73 29.04 -41.84
N SER A 343 -31.89 29.00 -41.16
CA SER A 343 -32.68 27.79 -40.77
C SER A 343 -31.92 26.76 -39.90
N ALA A 344 -32.07 26.68 -38.57
CA ALA A 344 -33.20 26.31 -37.70
C ALA A 344 -33.40 24.79 -37.44
N ALA A 345 -33.53 24.47 -36.13
CA ALA A 345 -34.10 23.27 -35.48
C ALA A 345 -33.19 22.01 -35.42
N SER A 346 -33.10 21.24 -34.32
CA SER A 346 -34.07 20.94 -33.25
C SER A 346 -33.40 20.50 -31.95
N SER A 347 -34.12 20.78 -30.87
CA SER A 347 -33.96 20.37 -29.48
C SER A 347 -34.49 18.95 -29.18
N SER A 348 -34.16 18.48 -27.98
CA SER A 348 -34.87 17.48 -27.16
C SER A 348 -34.38 16.02 -27.23
N LEU A 349 -33.65 15.61 -26.18
CA LEU A 349 -33.49 14.21 -25.76
C LEU A 349 -33.71 14.11 -24.24
N ALA A 350 -34.98 14.17 -23.86
CA ALA A 350 -35.48 13.61 -22.61
C ALA A 350 -36.40 12.44 -22.94
N SER A 351 -36.39 11.43 -22.07
CA SER A 351 -37.21 10.21 -22.05
C SER A 351 -36.73 9.03 -22.91
N LEU A 352 -36.11 8.04 -22.24
CA LEU A 352 -36.27 6.62 -22.53
C LEU A 352 -35.92 5.83 -21.26
N ALA A 353 -36.84 5.90 -20.29
CA ALA A 353 -36.98 4.92 -19.23
C ALA A 353 -38.42 4.38 -19.31
N SER A 354 -38.55 3.05 -19.21
CA SER A 354 -39.78 2.25 -19.12
C SER A 354 -40.27 1.56 -20.40
N ALA A 355 -40.60 0.27 -20.20
CA ALA A 355 -41.15 -0.75 -21.11
C ALA A 355 -40.10 -1.51 -21.96
N ALA A 356 -39.96 -2.85 -21.89
CA ALA A 356 -40.97 -3.84 -21.57
C ALA A 356 -40.36 -5.14 -20.99
N SER A 357 -40.84 -5.52 -19.79
CA SER A 357 -41.21 -6.89 -19.49
C SER A 357 -42.49 -7.22 -20.27
N ALA A 358 -42.48 -8.26 -21.11
CA ALA A 358 -43.57 -9.19 -21.36
C ALA A 358 -43.37 -9.93 -22.69
N LYS A 359 -43.70 -11.24 -22.67
CA LYS A 359 -43.65 -12.28 -23.73
C LYS A 359 -42.37 -13.12 -23.65
N THR A 360 -42.40 -14.43 -23.40
CA THR A 360 -43.45 -15.41 -23.77
C THR A 360 -43.26 -16.72 -23.00
N THR A 361 -44.32 -17.17 -22.29
CA THR A 361 -44.62 -18.59 -22.04
C THR A 361 -45.76 -18.99 -22.95
N SER A 362 -45.55 -20.01 -23.79
CA SER A 362 -46.57 -20.91 -24.32
C SER A 362 -45.91 -21.97 -25.20
N SER A 363 -45.59 -23.13 -24.62
CA SER A 363 -45.93 -24.49 -25.10
C SER A 363 -45.45 -25.50 -24.06
#